data_AF-A0A844EC21-F1
#
_entry.id   AF-A0A844EC21-F1
#
_cell.length_a   1.000
_cell.length_b   1.000
_cell.length_c   1.000
_cell.angle_alpha   90.00
_cell.angle_beta   90.00
_cell.angle_gamma   90.00
#
_symmetry.space_group_name_H-M   'P 1'
#
loop_
_entity.id
_entity.type
_entity.pdbx_description
1 polymer ?
#
loop_
_entity_poly.entity_id
_entity_poly.type
_entity_poly.pdbx_seq_one_letter_code
_entity_poly.pdbx_strand_id
1 'polypeptide(L)'
;AVVNHKAVKSVSKNASSTYLYDHANATGNLQKHYKLSQVNLSVGTKVTVDKMGYKVSDGSIWYRISSPSSSAKYWVPASFFS
;
A
#
# COMPACT_ATOMS: atom_id res chain seq x y z
N ALA A 1 -5.55 13.96 2.75
CA ALA A 1 -6.62 13.87 1.74
C ALA A 1 -6.51 12.55 0.99
N VAL A 2 -7.62 11.93 0.55
CA VAL A 2 -7.61 10.68 -0.22
C VAL A 2 -8.38 10.89 -1.52
N VAL A 3 -7.78 10.49 -2.64
CA VAL A 3 -8.36 10.62 -3.98
C VAL A 3 -8.42 9.28 -4.69
N ASN A 4 -9.36 9.15 -5.62
CA ASN A 4 -9.42 7.99 -6.51
C ASN A 4 -8.23 8.04 -7.47
N HIS A 5 -7.55 6.91 -7.65
CA HIS A 5 -6.36 6.84 -8.49
C HIS A 5 -6.22 5.43 -9.04
N LYS A 6 -6.32 5.25 -10.36
CA LYS A 6 -6.18 3.94 -10.99
C LYS A 6 -4.82 3.82 -11.68
N ALA A 7 -4.00 2.91 -11.19
CA ALA A 7 -2.71 2.60 -11.79
C ALA A 7 -2.35 1.13 -11.55
N VAL A 8 -1.45 0.59 -12.36
CA VAL A 8 -0.78 -0.69 -12.10
C VAL A 8 0.67 -0.38 -11.80
N LYS A 9 1.18 -0.87 -10.66
CA LYS A 9 2.56 -0.64 -10.23
C LYS A 9 3.23 -1.95 -9.83
N SER A 10 4.55 -2.01 -10.03
CA SER A 10 5.36 -3.16 -9.63
C SER A 10 5.93 -2.95 -8.23
N VAL A 11 5.88 -4.00 -7.41
CA VAL A 11 6.50 -4.05 -6.08
C VAL A 11 8.02 -3.91 -6.22
N SER A 12 8.62 -2.93 -5.55
CA SER A 12 10.08 -2.73 -5.56
C SER A 12 10.81 -3.70 -4.64
N LYS A 13 12.13 -3.79 -4.78
CA LYS A 13 12.99 -4.51 -3.82
C LYS A 13 12.93 -3.90 -2.40
N ASN A 14 12.66 -2.60 -2.29
CA ASN A 14 12.55 -1.89 -1.02
C ASN A 14 11.22 -2.19 -0.31
N ALA A 15 10.26 -2.79 -1.01
CA ALA A 15 8.99 -3.21 -0.44
C ALA A 15 9.14 -4.34 0.58
N SER A 16 10.21 -5.14 0.51
CA SER A 16 10.44 -6.29 1.39
C SER A 16 10.59 -5.89 2.87
N SER A 17 11.10 -4.68 3.16
CA SER A 17 11.20 -4.12 4.51
C SER A 17 9.98 -3.26 4.89
N THR A 18 9.03 -3.07 3.97
CA THR A 18 7.89 -2.19 4.14
C THR A 18 6.69 -2.97 4.66
N TYR A 19 5.99 -2.39 5.63
CA TYR A 19 4.74 -2.95 6.15
C TYR A 19 3.55 -2.54 5.28
N LEU A 20 2.61 -3.46 5.14
CA LEU A 20 1.28 -3.23 4.58
C LEU A 20 0.32 -2.89 5.71
N TYR A 21 -0.51 -1.88 5.45
CA TYR A 21 -1.48 -1.35 6.40
C TYR A 21 -2.88 -1.58 5.82
N ASP A 22 -3.84 -2.04 6.59
CA ASP A 22 -5.16 -2.44 6.06
C ASP A 22 -6.14 -1.26 6.01
N HIS A 23 -6.31 -0.56 7.13
CA HIS A 23 -7.20 0.57 7.28
C HIS A 23 -6.60 1.63 8.23
N ALA A 24 -6.94 2.89 7.98
CA ALA A 24 -6.83 3.91 9.01
C ALA A 24 -7.98 3.67 9.99
N ASN A 25 -7.68 3.49 11.27
CA ASN A 25 -8.71 3.34 12.30
C ASN A 25 -9.52 4.65 12.42
N ALA A 26 -10.58 4.64 13.24
CA ALA A 26 -11.44 5.81 13.46
C ALA A 26 -10.68 7.07 13.95
N THR A 27 -9.47 6.88 14.49
CA THR A 27 -8.57 7.94 14.97
C THR A 27 -7.54 8.36 13.91
N GLY A 28 -7.59 7.82 12.68
CA GLY A 28 -6.67 8.14 11.59
C GLY A 28 -5.34 7.38 11.63
N ASN A 29 -5.16 6.45 12.57
CA ASN A 29 -3.94 5.66 12.69
C ASN A 29 -4.01 4.41 11.79
N LEU A 30 -3.03 4.27 10.90
CA LEU A 30 -2.86 3.07 10.08
C LEU A 30 -2.36 1.92 10.96
N GLN A 31 -3.14 0.86 11.10
CA GLN A 31 -2.71 -0.34 11.82
C GLN A 31 -1.71 -1.14 10.97
N LYS A 32 -0.53 -1.42 11.53
CA LYS A 32 0.50 -2.26 10.87
C LYS A 32 0.01 -3.69 10.91
N HIS A 33 -0.18 -4.32 9.75
CA HIS A 33 -0.78 -5.65 9.74
C HIS A 33 0.16 -6.72 9.16
N TYR A 34 0.76 -6.49 7.98
CA TYR A 34 1.49 -7.57 7.30
C TYR A 34 2.82 -7.15 6.67
N LYS A 35 3.79 -8.06 6.68
CA LYS A 35 4.97 -8.02 5.81
C LYS A 35 4.61 -8.55 4.42
N LEU A 36 5.40 -8.18 3.41
CA LEU A 36 5.24 -8.63 2.03
C LEU A 36 5.09 -10.17 1.90
N SER A 37 5.89 -10.92 2.67
CA SER A 37 5.88 -12.39 2.70
C SER A 37 4.58 -13.01 3.23
N GLN A 38 3.79 -12.24 3.98
CA GLN A 38 2.53 -12.73 4.58
C GLN A 38 1.32 -12.53 3.66
N VAL A 39 1.47 -11.73 2.59
CA VAL A 39 0.37 -11.37 1.67
C VAL A 39 0.55 -11.98 0.28
N ASN A 40 1.40 -13.00 0.14
CA ASN A 40 1.74 -13.63 -1.14
C ASN A 40 2.16 -12.63 -2.23
N LEU A 41 2.76 -11.51 -1.82
CA LEU A 41 3.35 -10.54 -2.74
C LEU A 41 4.86 -10.75 -2.77
N SER A 42 5.44 -10.72 -3.97
CA SER A 42 6.88 -10.78 -4.17
C SER A 42 7.36 -9.54 -4.92
N VAL A 43 8.66 -9.26 -4.83
CA VAL A 43 9.30 -8.20 -5.63
C VAL A 43 9.00 -8.45 -7.11
N GLY A 44 8.61 -7.40 -7.83
CA GLY A 44 8.20 -7.48 -9.24
C GLY A 44 6.75 -7.90 -9.46
N THR A 45 6.01 -8.28 -8.43
CA THR A 45 4.56 -8.52 -8.54
C THR A 45 3.87 -7.22 -8.98
N LYS A 46 3.01 -7.31 -9.99
CA LYS A 46 2.15 -6.20 -10.41
C LYS A 46 0.93 -6.15 -9.51
N VAL A 47 0.71 -5.02 -8.87
CA VAL A 47 -0.46 -4.75 -8.04
C VAL A 47 -1.24 -3.57 -8.61
N THR A 48 -2.56 -3.63 -8.47
CA THR A 48 -3.43 -2.54 -8.89
C THR A 48 -3.58 -1.55 -7.74
N VAL A 49 -3.34 -0.28 -8.04
CA VAL A 49 -3.62 0.85 -7.16
C VAL A 49 -4.99 1.40 -7.52
N ASP A 50 -5.87 1.57 -6.53
CA ASP A 50 -7.20 2.14 -6.71
C ASP A 50 -7.40 3.50 -6.02
N LYS A 51 -6.54 3.84 -5.04
CA LYS A 51 -6.54 5.14 -4.35
C LYS A 51 -5.14 5.66 -4.06
N MET A 52 -5.05 6.97 -3.93
CA MET A 52 -3.87 7.70 -3.46
C MET A 52 -4.26 8.55 -2.26
N GLY A 53 -3.42 8.55 -1.24
CA GLY A 53 -3.59 9.28 0.00
C GLY A 53 -2.40 10.20 0.26
N TYR A 54 -2.68 11.41 0.68
CA TYR A 54 -1.69 12.35 1.20
C TYR A 54 -1.89 12.49 2.71
N LYS A 55 -0.86 12.12 3.47
CA LYS A 55 -0.84 12.22 4.91
C LYS A 55 -0.34 13.61 5.30
N VAL A 56 -1.24 14.45 5.78
CA VAL A 56 -0.98 15.87 6.02
C VAL A 56 0.03 16.09 7.14
N SER A 57 0.09 15.19 8.13
CA SER A 57 0.95 15.36 9.31
C SER A 57 2.44 15.25 9.01
N ASP A 58 2.84 14.46 8.01
CA ASP A 58 4.25 14.23 7.65
C ASP A 58 4.54 14.45 6.16
N GLY A 59 3.54 14.88 5.38
CA GLY A 59 3.66 15.12 3.95
C GLY A 59 3.86 13.87 3.09
N SER A 60 3.68 12.67 3.65
CA SER A 60 3.94 11.43 2.93
C SER A 60 2.80 11.02 1.98
N ILE A 61 3.17 10.41 0.86
CA ILE A 61 2.24 9.86 -0.13
C ILE A 61 2.08 8.36 0.10
N TRP A 62 0.83 7.94 0.08
CA TRP A 62 0.38 6.56 0.28
C TRP A 62 -0.51 6.12 -0.88
N TYR A 63 -0.50 4.83 -1.16
CA TYR A 63 -1.30 4.23 -2.21
C TYR A 63 -2.04 3.03 -1.67
N ARG A 64 -3.29 2.85 -2.11
CA ARG A 64 -4.07 1.66 -1.77
C ARG A 64 -3.97 0.64 -2.89
N ILE A 65 -3.37 -0.50 -2.58
CA ILE A 65 -3.22 -1.63 -3.48
C ILE A 65 -4.27 -2.70 -3.19
N SER A 66 -4.67 -3.42 -4.24
CA SER A 66 -5.34 -4.71 -4.13
C SER A 66 -4.36 -5.82 -4.50
N SER A 67 -4.33 -6.90 -3.72
CA SER A 67 -3.57 -8.09 -4.10
C SER A 67 -4.19 -8.72 -5.37
N PRO A 68 -3.38 -9.23 -6.32
CA PRO A 68 -3.92 -9.94 -7.48
C PRO A 68 -4.62 -11.25 -7.11
N SER A 69 -4.24 -11.86 -5.98
CA SER A 69 -4.79 -13.14 -5.51
C SER A 69 -5.87 -13.01 -4.44
N SER A 70 -6.20 -11.78 -4.01
CA SER A 70 -7.16 -11.55 -2.92
C SER A 70 -7.86 -10.20 -3.07
N SER A 71 -9.13 -10.12 -2.68
CA SER A 71 -9.88 -8.86 -2.59
C SER A 71 -9.40 -7.95 -1.46
N ALA A 72 -8.43 -8.40 -0.65
CA ALA A 72 -7.82 -7.61 0.40
C ALA A 72 -7.12 -6.37 -0.17
N LYS A 73 -7.33 -5.25 0.52
CA LYS A 73 -6.79 -3.95 0.16
C LYS A 73 -5.85 -3.46 1.24
N TYR A 74 -4.73 -2.89 0.82
CA TYR A 74 -3.69 -2.41 1.73
C TYR A 74 -3.17 -1.05 1.30
N TRP A 75 -2.89 -0.18 2.26
CA TRP A 75 -2.12 1.04 2.11
C TRP A 75 -0.63 0.76 2.22
N VAL A 76 0.12 1.28 1.26
CA VAL A 76 1.58 1.20 1.20
C VAL A 76 2.16 2.58 0.87
N PRO A 77 3.34 2.94 1.39
CA PRO A 77 3.99 4.20 1.07
C PRO A 77 4.46 4.21 -0.39
N ALA A 78 4.70 5.40 -0.95
CA ALA A 78 5.20 5.54 -2.32
C ALA A 78 6.49 4.75 -2.60
N SER A 79 7.38 4.61 -1.61
CA SER A 79 8.63 3.85 -1.70
C SER A 79 8.44 2.34 -1.89
N PHE A 80 7.21 1.84 -1.74
CA PHE A 80 6.86 0.44 -1.99
C PHE A 80 6.96 0.06 -3.47
N PHE A 81 6.89 1.03 -4.37
CA PHE A 81 6.97 0.80 -5.81
C PHE A 81 8.34 1.19 -6.38
N SER A 82 8.69 0.57 -7.50
CA SER A 82 9.89 0.88 -8.29
C SER A 82 9.58 1.95 -9.33
#